data_AF-G9YVM3-F1
#
_entry.id   AF-G9YVM3-F1
#
_cell.length_a   1.000
_cell.length_b   1.000
_cell.length_c   1.000
_cell.angle_alpha   90.00
_cell.angle_beta   90.00
_cell.angle_gamma   90.00
#
_symmetry.space_group_name_H-M   'P 1'
#
loop_
_entity.id
_entity.type
_entity.pdbx_description
1 polymer ?
#
loop_
_entity_poly.entity_id
_entity_poly.type
_entity_poly.pdbx_seq_one_letter_code
_entity_poly.pdbx_strand_id
1 'polypeptide(L)'
;CGTAYRRCVWTQRGVKRPVWRCVSRLDYGKKFCTQSPTLDEEPLQQAILAAVNAVMLDRDTLARQLTAVMEWELAPMLGESMSLADIDRALEELSSQFNSLLAEASANPAEDYTERFRELSESTTRLKERKAQLEGACQEQGRLQNRLRAVSAAMEHMTAALTEWDEEVIHQLL
;
A
#
# COMPACT_ATOMS: atom_id res chain seq x y z
N CYS A 1 0.57 -6.98 -45.99
CA CYS A 1 -0.56 -6.56 -46.85
C CYS A 1 -1.65 -5.80 -46.08
N GLY A 2 -1.51 -5.57 -44.75
CA GLY A 2 -2.45 -4.75 -43.98
C GLY A 2 -3.73 -5.45 -43.54
N THR A 3 -3.99 -6.68 -43.98
CA THR A 3 -5.17 -7.45 -43.55
C THR A 3 -4.91 -8.24 -42.28
N ALA A 4 -5.97 -8.43 -41.50
CA ALA A 4 -5.94 -9.15 -40.23
C ALA A 4 -5.52 -10.62 -40.40
N TYR A 5 -5.12 -11.23 -39.29
CA TYR A 5 -4.91 -12.66 -39.20
C TYR A 5 -6.18 -13.36 -38.70
N ARG A 6 -6.42 -14.59 -39.17
CA ARG A 6 -7.51 -15.46 -38.72
C ARG A 6 -6.93 -16.75 -38.15
N ARG A 7 -7.50 -17.19 -37.02
CA ARG A 7 -7.21 -18.51 -36.43
C ARG A 7 -7.74 -19.62 -37.34
N CYS A 8 -6.90 -20.61 -37.63
CA CYS A 8 -7.26 -21.77 -38.45
C CYS A 8 -6.52 -23.02 -37.95
N VAL A 9 -7.05 -24.20 -38.27
CA VAL A 9 -6.41 -25.47 -37.90
C VAL A 9 -5.49 -25.90 -39.04
N TRP A 10 -4.21 -26.03 -38.75
CA TRP A 10 -3.24 -26.63 -39.66
C TRP A 10 -3.04 -28.11 -39.30
N THR A 11 -3.16 -28.99 -40.31
CA THR A 11 -2.96 -30.43 -40.12
C THR A 11 -1.72 -30.86 -40.89
N GLN A 12 -0.72 -31.39 -40.18
CA GLN A 12 0.48 -31.96 -40.77
C GLN A 12 0.75 -33.34 -40.17
N ARG A 13 0.87 -34.37 -41.02
CA ARG A 13 1.15 -35.77 -40.62
C ARG A 13 0.19 -36.28 -39.52
N GLY A 14 -1.09 -35.93 -39.63
CA GLY A 14 -2.13 -36.33 -38.66
C GLY A 14 -2.21 -35.48 -37.39
N VAL A 15 -1.24 -34.58 -37.14
CA VAL A 15 -1.26 -33.66 -35.99
C VAL A 15 -1.99 -32.37 -36.39
N LYS A 16 -3.04 -32.04 -35.64
CA LYS A 16 -3.77 -30.77 -35.77
C LYS A 16 -3.17 -29.74 -34.82
N ARG A 17 -2.84 -28.55 -35.31
CA ARG A 17 -2.36 -27.43 -34.51
C ARG A 17 -3.11 -26.15 -34.88
N PRO A 18 -3.52 -25.34 -33.91
CA PRO A 18 -4.05 -24.02 -34.20
C PRO A 18 -2.92 -23.10 -34.65
N VAL A 19 -3.16 -22.39 -35.75
CA VAL A 19 -2.24 -21.41 -36.32
C VAL A 19 -2.99 -20.17 -36.78
N TRP A 20 -2.29 -19.05 -36.82
CA TRP A 20 -2.81 -17.78 -37.29
C TRP A 20 -2.21 -17.46 -38.66
N ARG A 21 -3.08 -17.13 -39.63
CA ARG A 21 -2.67 -16.80 -40.99
C ARG A 21 -3.38 -15.55 -41.48
N CYS A 22 -2.67 -14.74 -42.26
CA CYS A 22 -3.23 -13.56 -42.93
C CYS A 22 -4.47 -13.95 -43.76
N VAL A 23 -5.57 -13.22 -43.55
CA VAL A 23 -6.86 -13.45 -44.23
C VAL A 23 -6.71 -13.40 -45.75
N SER A 24 -6.03 -12.39 -46.30
CA SER A 24 -5.81 -12.31 -47.76
C SER A 24 -5.02 -13.50 -48.32
N ARG A 25 -4.17 -14.12 -47.49
CA ARG A 25 -3.39 -15.30 -47.89
C ARG A 25 -4.21 -16.59 -47.83
N LEU A 26 -5.21 -16.65 -46.94
CA LEU A 26 -6.17 -17.75 -46.88
C LEU A 26 -7.15 -17.67 -48.07
N ASP A 27 -7.71 -16.49 -48.32
CA ASP A 27 -8.79 -16.33 -49.29
C ASP A 27 -8.27 -16.25 -50.75
N TYR A 28 -7.10 -15.65 -50.97
CA TYR A 28 -6.58 -15.35 -52.31
C TYR A 28 -5.17 -15.89 -52.58
N GLY A 29 -4.65 -16.75 -51.70
CA GLY A 29 -3.30 -17.29 -51.82
C GLY A 29 -2.23 -16.20 -51.81
N LYS A 30 -1.17 -16.38 -52.61
CA LYS A 30 -0.03 -15.43 -52.62
C LYS A 30 -0.30 -14.13 -53.39
N LYS A 31 -1.46 -13.97 -54.03
CA LYS A 31 -1.73 -12.88 -54.99
C LYS A 31 -1.60 -11.48 -54.36
N PHE A 32 -2.10 -11.31 -53.14
CA PHE A 32 -2.06 -10.04 -52.40
C PHE A 32 -1.12 -10.09 -51.18
N CYS A 33 -0.61 -11.29 -50.85
CA CYS A 33 0.16 -11.51 -49.64
C CYS A 33 1.19 -12.63 -49.85
N THR A 34 2.41 -12.26 -50.24
CA THR A 34 3.48 -13.19 -50.60
C THR A 34 4.32 -13.62 -49.40
N GLN A 35 4.57 -12.70 -48.47
CA GLN A 35 5.58 -12.87 -47.40
C GLN A 35 5.01 -13.16 -46.01
N SER A 36 3.70 -13.03 -45.77
CA SER A 36 3.16 -13.23 -44.41
C SER A 36 3.37 -14.65 -43.89
N PRO A 37 4.03 -14.83 -42.73
CA PRO A 37 4.25 -16.14 -42.14
C PRO A 37 2.95 -16.76 -41.64
N THR A 38 2.96 -18.09 -41.48
CA THR A 38 2.02 -18.79 -40.62
C THR A 38 2.59 -18.73 -39.20
N LEU A 39 1.79 -18.28 -38.25
CA LEU A 39 2.19 -18.14 -36.85
C LEU A 39 1.57 -19.27 -36.06
N ASP A 40 2.36 -19.99 -35.28
CA ASP A 40 1.82 -20.94 -34.30
C ASP A 40 1.14 -20.16 -33.16
N GLU A 41 0.05 -20.70 -32.63
CA GLU A 41 -0.73 -20.04 -31.58
C GLU A 41 0.01 -19.95 -30.25
N GLU A 42 0.73 -21.00 -29.87
CA GLU A 42 1.41 -21.08 -28.57
C GLU A 42 2.47 -19.97 -28.39
N PRO A 43 3.38 -19.69 -29.35
CA PRO A 43 4.28 -18.53 -29.25
C PRO A 43 3.57 -17.17 -29.17
N LEU A 44 2.41 -17.03 -29.82
CA LEU A 44 1.61 -15.79 -29.75
C LEU A 44 1.03 -15.61 -28.35
N GLN A 45 0.45 -16.67 -27.78
CA GLN A 45 -0.09 -16.67 -26.42
C GLN A 45 1.00 -16.34 -25.39
N GLN A 46 2.19 -16.93 -25.54
CA GLN A 46 3.33 -16.64 -24.66
C GLN A 46 3.80 -15.19 -24.79
N ALA A 47 3.83 -14.63 -26.00
CA ALA A 47 4.19 -13.23 -26.19
C ALA A 47 3.18 -12.27 -25.55
N ILE A 48 1.88 -12.57 -25.65
CA ILE A 48 0.81 -11.79 -25.01
C ILE A 48 0.92 -11.89 -23.48
N LEU A 49 1.09 -13.10 -22.93
CA LEU A 49 1.31 -13.31 -21.49
C LEU A 49 2.51 -12.50 -20.97
N ALA A 50 3.63 -12.54 -21.70
CA ALA A 50 4.82 -11.79 -21.35
C ALA A 50 4.57 -10.27 -21.36
N ALA A 51 3.84 -9.76 -22.34
CA ALA A 51 3.48 -8.35 -22.43
C ALA A 51 2.55 -7.91 -21.29
N VAL A 52 1.51 -8.70 -20.99
CA VAL A 52 0.58 -8.43 -19.88
C VAL A 52 1.31 -8.45 -18.55
N ASN A 53 2.14 -9.47 -18.30
CA ASN A 53 2.92 -9.58 -17.07
C ASN A 53 3.93 -8.43 -16.91
N ALA A 54 4.55 -7.96 -18.00
CA ALA A 54 5.46 -6.81 -17.93
C ALA A 54 4.76 -5.53 -17.46
N VAL A 55 3.54 -5.27 -17.97
CA VAL A 55 2.74 -4.11 -17.55
C VAL A 55 2.28 -4.25 -16.10
N MET A 56 1.85 -5.45 -15.69
CA MET A 56 1.41 -5.70 -14.31
C MET A 56 2.57 -5.55 -13.31
N LEU A 57 3.76 -6.04 -13.66
CA LEU A 57 4.97 -5.91 -12.83
C LEU A 57 5.38 -4.44 -12.62
N ASP A 58 5.24 -3.61 -13.65
CA ASP A 58 5.51 -2.17 -13.54
C ASP A 58 4.51 -1.50 -12.58
N ARG A 59 3.22 -1.83 -12.71
CA ARG A 59 2.17 -1.33 -11.81
C ARG A 59 2.43 -1.72 -10.36
N ASP A 60 2.88 -2.94 -10.13
CA ASP A 60 3.28 -3.47 -8.82
C ASP A 60 4.47 -2.72 -8.22
N THR A 61 5.45 -2.43 -9.05
CA THR A 61 6.65 -1.73 -8.64
C THR A 61 6.32 -0.30 -8.24
N LEU A 62 5.47 0.38 -9.03
CA LEU A 62 4.93 1.70 -8.71
C LEU A 62 4.09 1.69 -7.42
N ALA A 63 3.24 0.68 -7.23
CA ALA A 63 2.41 0.54 -6.02
C ALA A 63 3.26 0.40 -4.75
N ARG A 64 4.30 -0.43 -4.81
CA ARG A 64 5.26 -0.61 -3.70
C ARG A 64 6.07 0.65 -3.43
N GLN A 65 6.54 1.33 -4.47
CA GLN A 65 7.25 2.60 -4.32
C GLN A 65 6.36 3.67 -3.67
N LEU A 66 5.11 3.81 -4.13
CA LEU A 66 4.16 4.75 -3.56
C LEU A 66 3.86 4.43 -2.09
N THR A 67 3.65 3.15 -1.77
CA THR A 67 3.45 2.69 -0.38
C THR A 67 4.65 3.05 0.49
N ALA A 68 5.88 2.75 0.05
CA ALA A 68 7.09 3.04 0.82
C ALA A 68 7.29 4.54 1.07
N VAL A 69 7.01 5.39 0.07
CA VAL A 69 7.07 6.86 0.24
C VAL A 69 6.03 7.33 1.25
N MET A 70 4.79 6.83 1.16
CA MET A 70 3.74 7.20 2.09
C MET A 70 4.03 6.72 3.52
N GLU A 71 4.58 5.52 3.70
CA GLU A 71 5.00 5.02 5.02
C GLU A 71 6.12 5.87 5.64
N TRP A 72 7.07 6.33 4.81
CA TRP A 72 8.17 7.18 5.26
C TRP A 72 7.68 8.58 5.70
N GLU A 73 6.85 9.23 4.88
CA GLU A 73 6.28 10.54 5.21
C GLU A 73 5.35 10.49 6.43
N LEU A 74 4.68 9.36 6.64
CA LEU A 74 3.81 9.12 7.79
C LEU A 74 4.56 8.46 8.96
N ALA A 75 5.88 8.32 8.92
CA ALA A 75 6.63 7.79 10.06
C ALA A 75 6.54 8.79 11.22
N PRO A 76 6.42 8.32 12.48
CA PRO A 76 6.45 9.23 13.62
C PRO A 76 7.77 9.98 13.58
N MET A 77 7.73 11.30 13.62
CA MET A 77 8.92 12.13 13.78
C MET A 77 9.55 11.74 15.13
N LEU A 78 10.54 10.85 15.08
CA LEU A 78 11.39 10.50 16.21
C LEU A 78 12.33 11.68 16.45
N GLY A 79 11.83 12.71 17.11
CA GLY A 79 12.57 13.94 17.36
C GLY A 79 12.00 14.71 18.54
N GLU A 80 12.71 14.65 19.68
CA GLU A 80 12.77 15.68 20.73
C GLU A 80 11.51 16.10 21.50
N SER A 81 10.40 15.37 21.42
CA SER A 81 9.31 15.52 22.40
C SER A 81 9.33 14.38 23.42
N MET A 82 9.16 14.68 24.71
CA MET A 82 8.92 13.69 25.77
C MET A 82 7.99 12.60 25.27
N SER A 83 8.37 11.34 25.45
CA SER A 83 7.51 10.22 25.09
C SER A 83 6.25 10.19 25.96
N LEU A 84 5.22 9.47 25.53
CA LEU A 84 4.01 9.28 26.33
C LEU A 84 4.34 8.74 27.74
N ALA A 85 5.31 7.82 27.80
CA ALA A 85 5.80 7.23 29.05
C ALA A 85 6.52 8.25 29.94
N ASP A 86 7.25 9.20 29.36
CA ASP A 86 7.88 10.29 30.12
C ASP A 86 6.83 11.23 30.71
N ILE A 87 5.77 11.52 29.97
CA ILE A 87 4.65 12.36 30.44
C ILE A 87 3.89 11.66 31.57
N ASP A 88 3.65 10.36 31.46
CA ASP A 88 3.02 9.57 32.51
C ASP A 88 3.82 9.59 33.80
N ARG A 89 5.14 9.38 33.71
CA ARG A 89 6.06 9.47 34.84
C ARG A 89 6.06 10.87 35.48
N ALA A 90 6.04 11.94 34.66
CA ALA A 90 5.97 13.31 35.17
C ALA A 90 4.64 13.61 35.88
N LEU A 91 3.51 13.04 35.40
CA LEU A 91 2.21 13.15 36.06
C LEU A 91 2.16 12.40 37.40
N GLU A 92 2.80 11.23 37.49
CA GLU A 92 2.95 10.50 38.76
C GLU A 92 3.78 11.29 39.77
N GLU A 93 4.88 11.91 39.32
CA GLU A 93 5.75 12.73 40.17
C GLU A 93 5.01 13.97 40.70
N LEU A 94 4.26 14.68 39.85
CA LEU A 94 3.40 15.79 40.27
C LEU A 94 2.30 15.36 41.24
N SER A 95 1.74 14.16 41.06
CA SER A 95 0.74 13.60 41.98
C SER A 95 1.34 13.32 43.36
N SER A 96 2.60 12.84 43.41
CA SER A 96 3.34 12.65 44.65
C SER A 96 3.65 13.98 45.36
N GLN A 97 4.05 15.00 44.61
CA GLN A 97 4.29 16.35 45.13
C GLN A 97 3.00 16.97 45.69
N PHE A 98 1.87 16.79 45.00
CA PHE A 98 0.57 17.24 45.47
C PHE A 98 0.18 16.60 46.81
N ASN A 99 0.36 15.28 46.94
CA ASN A 99 0.06 14.55 48.18
C ASN A 99 0.97 14.98 49.34
N SER A 100 2.25 15.24 49.04
CA SER A 100 3.22 15.73 50.03
C SER A 100 2.83 17.13 50.54
N LEU A 101 2.48 18.03 49.62
CA LEU A 101 2.02 19.38 49.96
C LEU A 101 0.71 19.36 50.77
N LEU A 102 -0.19 18.42 50.47
CA LEU A 102 -1.42 18.21 51.26
C LEU A 102 -1.12 17.78 52.70
N ALA A 103 -0.14 16.90 52.89
CA ALA A 103 0.29 16.47 54.22
C ALA A 103 0.95 17.61 55.01
N GLU A 104 1.78 18.43 54.35
CA GLU A 104 2.40 19.62 54.95
C GLU A 104 1.34 20.65 55.37
N ALA A 105 0.39 20.99 54.49
CA ALA A 105 -0.69 21.93 54.79
C ALA A 105 -1.58 21.44 55.95
N SER A 106 -1.76 20.12 56.08
CA SER A 106 -2.49 19.51 57.20
C SER A 106 -1.71 19.60 58.52
N ALA A 107 -0.38 19.59 58.48
CA ALA A 107 0.49 19.68 59.64
C ALA A 107 0.75 21.14 60.08
N ASN A 108 0.68 22.11 59.17
CA ASN A 108 0.91 23.53 59.46
C ASN A 108 -0.16 24.46 58.85
N PRO A 109 -1.37 24.55 59.43
CA PRO A 109 -2.49 25.29 58.83
C PRO A 109 -2.33 26.82 58.80
N ALA A 110 -1.29 27.36 59.44
CA ALA A 110 -1.07 28.81 59.55
C ALA A 110 -0.30 29.40 58.36
N GLU A 111 0.29 28.56 57.51
CA GLU A 111 1.07 28.96 56.34
C GLU A 111 0.19 28.96 55.07
N ASP A 112 0.48 29.85 54.11
CA ASP A 112 -0.28 29.93 52.87
C ASP A 112 0.33 29.05 51.78
N TYR A 113 -0.39 27.99 51.41
CA TYR A 113 0.00 27.04 50.36
C TYR A 113 -0.73 27.27 49.03
N THR A 114 -1.60 28.28 48.96
CA THR A 114 -2.52 28.49 47.82
C THR A 114 -1.77 28.64 46.50
N GLU A 115 -0.66 29.38 46.49
CA GLU A 115 0.17 29.59 45.30
C GLU A 115 0.85 28.29 44.83
N ARG A 116 1.38 27.49 45.76
CA ARG A 116 2.02 26.18 45.44
C ARG A 116 1.01 25.17 44.88
N PHE A 117 -0.20 25.12 45.45
CA PHE A 117 -1.28 24.28 44.90
C PHE A 117 -1.73 24.74 43.52
N ARG A 118 -1.75 26.07 43.28
CA ARG A 118 -2.07 26.66 41.97
C ARG A 118 -1.04 26.24 40.92
N GLU A 119 0.25 26.38 41.22
CA GLU A 119 1.35 26.01 40.31
C GLU A 119 1.36 24.50 39.98
N LEU A 120 1.15 23.64 40.98
CA LEU A 120 1.02 22.19 40.78
C LEU A 120 -0.17 21.84 39.91
N SER A 121 -1.31 22.49 40.12
CA SER A 121 -2.54 22.27 39.35
C SER A 121 -2.40 22.73 37.90
N GLU A 122 -1.78 23.90 37.66
CA GLU A 122 -1.49 24.42 36.32
C GLU A 122 -0.52 23.50 35.57
N SER A 123 0.55 23.05 36.23
CA SER A 123 1.53 22.13 35.65
C SER A 123 0.92 20.79 35.26
N THR A 124 0.07 20.23 36.15
CA THR A 124 -0.67 18.99 35.90
C THR A 124 -1.63 19.13 34.72
N THR A 125 -2.35 20.26 34.64
CA THR A 125 -3.30 20.53 33.55
C THR A 125 -2.56 20.61 32.21
N ARG A 126 -1.45 21.36 32.16
CA ARG A 126 -0.62 21.50 30.96
C ARG A 126 -0.06 20.15 30.47
N LEU A 127 0.40 19.30 31.39
CA LEU A 127 0.90 17.96 31.02
C LEU A 127 -0.21 17.04 30.52
N LYS A 128 -1.41 17.08 31.13
CA LYS A 128 -2.58 16.32 30.66
C LYS A 128 -3.04 16.76 29.27
N GLU A 129 -3.07 18.06 29.00
CA GLU A 129 -3.38 18.58 27.67
C GLU A 129 -2.35 18.13 26.64
N ARG A 130 -1.05 18.19 26.98
CA ARG A 130 0.01 17.72 26.10
C ARG A 130 -0.09 16.21 25.83
N LYS A 131 -0.43 15.42 26.85
CA LYS A 131 -0.70 13.97 26.70
C LYS A 131 -1.83 13.72 25.70
N ALA A 132 -2.98 14.38 25.89
CA ALA A 132 -4.13 14.21 25.01
C ALA A 132 -3.83 14.59 23.55
N GLN A 133 -3.03 15.64 23.32
CA GLN A 133 -2.59 16.02 21.98
C GLN A 133 -1.74 14.93 21.32
N LEU A 134 -0.78 14.36 22.05
CA LEU A 134 0.09 13.30 21.54
C LEU A 134 -0.68 11.99 21.30
N GLU A 135 -1.59 11.63 22.20
CA GLU A 135 -2.46 10.46 22.01
C GLU A 135 -3.35 10.61 20.78
N GLY A 136 -3.93 11.80 20.57
CA GLY A 136 -4.72 12.10 19.37
C GLY A 136 -3.90 11.96 18.09
N ALA A 137 -2.69 12.53 18.07
CA ALA A 137 -1.79 12.44 16.93
C ALA A 137 -1.38 10.99 16.62
N CYS A 138 -1.01 10.21 17.65
CA CYS A 138 -0.67 8.79 17.50
C CYS A 138 -1.86 7.97 16.98
N GLN A 139 -3.07 8.24 17.46
CA GLN A 139 -4.27 7.53 17.04
C GLN A 139 -4.62 7.83 15.58
N GLU A 140 -4.53 9.09 15.16
CA GLU A 140 -4.78 9.51 13.78
C GLU A 140 -3.75 8.91 12.82
N GLN A 141 -2.47 8.93 13.22
CA GLN A 141 -1.39 8.29 12.49
C GLN A 141 -1.62 6.77 12.34
N GLY A 142 -1.99 6.07 13.42
CA GLY A 142 -2.30 4.65 13.37
C GLY A 142 -3.49 4.32 12.46
N ARG A 143 -4.52 5.17 12.43
CA ARG A 143 -5.65 5.04 11.50
C ARG A 143 -5.21 5.20 10.04
N LEU A 144 -4.39 6.21 9.76
CA LEU A 144 -3.83 6.43 8.42
C LEU A 144 -2.97 5.26 7.97
N GLN A 145 -2.11 4.74 8.84
CA GLN A 145 -1.25 3.60 8.55
C GLN A 145 -2.06 2.31 8.28
N ASN A 146 -3.13 2.06 9.03
CA ASN A 146 -4.02 0.93 8.78
C ASN A 146 -4.75 1.06 7.43
N ARG A 147 -5.22 2.27 7.08
CA ARG A 147 -5.83 2.52 5.77
C ARG A 147 -4.83 2.31 4.64
N LEU A 148 -3.59 2.78 4.81
CA LEU A 148 -2.52 2.56 3.84
C LEU A 148 -2.28 1.08 3.61
N ARG A 149 -2.10 0.30 4.69
CA ARG A 149 -1.89 -1.15 4.62
C ARG A 149 -3.03 -1.86 3.89
N ALA A 150 -4.28 -1.44 4.11
CA ALA A 150 -5.43 -2.01 3.41
C ALA A 150 -5.39 -1.71 1.90
N VAL A 151 -5.00 -0.49 1.52
CA VAL A 151 -4.82 -0.12 0.10
C VAL A 151 -3.68 -0.92 -0.52
N SER A 152 -2.53 -1.03 0.13
CA SER A 152 -1.38 -1.79 -0.37
C SER A 152 -1.72 -3.27 -0.55
N ALA A 153 -2.37 -3.91 0.43
CA ALA A 153 -2.81 -5.30 0.30
C ALA A 153 -3.79 -5.49 -0.86
N ALA A 154 -4.73 -4.56 -1.06
CA ALA A 154 -5.64 -4.61 -2.20
C ALA A 154 -4.91 -4.46 -3.55
N MET A 155 -3.82 -3.68 -3.61
CA MET A 155 -2.99 -3.54 -4.80
C MET A 155 -2.19 -4.82 -5.10
N GLU A 156 -1.65 -5.48 -4.08
CA GLU A 156 -0.89 -6.75 -4.21
C GLU A 156 -1.75 -7.93 -4.67
N HIS A 157 -3.04 -7.96 -4.31
CA HIS A 157 -3.95 -9.04 -4.76
C HIS A 157 -4.26 -9.01 -6.27
N MET A 158 -3.95 -7.92 -6.98
CA MET A 158 -4.22 -7.78 -8.42
C MET A 158 -3.07 -8.24 -9.32
N THR A 159 -1.96 -8.71 -8.78
CA THR A 159 -0.70 -8.80 -9.54
C THR A 159 0.00 -10.16 -9.49
N ALA A 160 -0.76 -11.23 -9.28
CA ALA A 160 -0.24 -12.56 -9.55
C ALA A 160 0.16 -12.68 -11.03
N ALA A 161 1.42 -13.05 -11.27
CA ALA A 161 1.92 -13.29 -12.62
C ALA A 161 1.12 -14.43 -13.28
N LEU A 162 0.60 -14.19 -14.47
CA LEU A 162 -0.10 -15.19 -15.25
C LEU A 162 0.94 -16.15 -15.86
N THR A 163 1.05 -17.35 -15.29
CA THR A 163 2.00 -18.38 -15.73
C THR A 163 1.46 -19.25 -16.85
N GLU A 164 0.14 -19.32 -16.99
CA GLU A 164 -0.56 -20.14 -17.98
C GLU A 164 -1.52 -19.27 -18.81
N TRP A 165 -1.80 -19.71 -20.03
CA TRP A 165 -2.78 -19.04 -20.89
C TRP A 165 -4.18 -19.39 -20.42
N ASP A 166 -4.88 -18.40 -19.86
CA ASP A 166 -6.32 -18.45 -19.61
C ASP A 166 -7.00 -17.45 -20.55
N GLU A 167 -7.81 -17.98 -21.48
CA GLU A 167 -8.43 -17.19 -22.53
C GLU A 167 -9.45 -16.19 -21.95
N GLU A 168 -10.17 -16.55 -20.88
CA GLU A 168 -11.16 -15.69 -20.25
C GLU A 168 -10.50 -14.55 -19.47
N VAL A 169 -9.44 -14.86 -18.71
CA VAL A 169 -8.68 -13.86 -17.95
C VAL A 169 -7.97 -12.88 -18.88
N ILE A 170 -7.31 -13.37 -19.94
CA ILE A 170 -6.62 -12.49 -20.90
C ILE A 170 -7.62 -11.58 -21.62
N HIS A 171 -8.80 -12.08 -21.96
CA HIS A 171 -9.84 -11.25 -22.58
C HIS A 171 -10.42 -10.17 -21.65
N GLN A 172 -10.41 -10.37 -20.34
CA GLN A 172 -10.84 -9.35 -19.38
C GLN A 172 -9.76 -8.27 -19.15
N LEU A 173 -8.50 -8.57 -19.43
CA LEU A 173 -7.36 -7.68 -19.22
C LEU A 173 -6.99 -6.84 -20.45
N LEU A 174 -7.48 -7.20 -21.65
CA LEU A 174 -7.28 -6.51 -22.93
C LEU A 174 -8.44 -5.57 -23.25
#